data_AF-A0A936FZE2-F1
#
_entry.id   AF-A0A936FZE2-F1
#
_cell.length_a   1.000
_cell.length_b   1.000
_cell.length_c   1.000
_cell.angle_alpha   90.00
_cell.angle_beta   90.00
_cell.angle_gamma   90.00
#
_symmetry.space_group_name_H-M   'P 1'
#
loop_
_entity.id
_entity.type
_entity.pdbx_description
1 polymer ?
#
loop_
_entity_poly.entity_id
_entity_poly.type
_entity_poly.pdbx_seq_one_letter_code
_entity_poly.pdbx_strand_id
1 'polypeptide(L)'
;MPYVSITLAEGRTPEVLRALIHEVTLAVERSGTAPRENVRVVLHEVPSTHFAAGDVTLAERAAERAAAAGVASRPHGIPDPAVTATTPDQEPRA
;
A
#
# COMPACT_ATOMS: atom_id res chain seq x y z
N MET A 1 5.69 21.98 -28.59
CA MET A 1 4.96 22.27 -27.33
C MET A 1 4.63 20.94 -26.63
N PRO A 2 5.50 20.42 -25.76
CA PRO A 2 5.29 19.12 -25.12
C PRO A 2 4.21 19.17 -24.05
N TYR A 3 3.41 18.11 -23.98
CA TYR A 3 2.38 17.91 -22.97
C TYR A 3 2.58 16.55 -22.31
N VAL A 4 2.68 16.54 -20.99
CA VAL A 4 2.84 15.34 -20.18
C VAL A 4 1.65 15.24 -19.24
N SER A 5 0.91 14.14 -19.33
CA SER A 5 -0.17 13.81 -18.40
C SER A 5 0.26 12.63 -17.54
N ILE A 6 0.11 12.77 -16.23
CA ILE A 6 0.47 11.73 -15.26
C ILE A 6 -0.78 11.42 -14.44
N THR A 7 -1.28 10.20 -14.59
CA THR A 7 -2.37 9.67 -13.76
C THR A 7 -1.78 8.83 -12.64
N LEU A 8 -2.16 9.15 -11.41
CA LEU A 8 -1.66 8.49 -10.21
C LEU A 8 -2.77 8.35 -9.17
N ALA A 9 -2.59 7.45 -8.21
CA ALA A 9 -3.51 7.37 -7.09
C ALA A 9 -3.37 8.59 -6.18
N GLU A 10 -4.47 9.02 -5.58
CA GLU A 10 -4.51 10.05 -4.53
C GLU A 10 -3.65 9.69 -3.31
N GLY A 11 -3.41 10.68 -2.45
CA GLY A 11 -2.77 10.50 -1.14
C GLY A 11 -1.29 10.89 -1.06
N ARG A 12 -0.77 11.59 -2.08
CA ARG A 12 0.57 12.19 -2.03
C ARG A 12 0.45 13.59 -1.43
N THR A 13 1.50 14.05 -0.75
CA THR A 13 1.50 15.42 -0.22
C THR A 13 1.69 16.44 -1.34
N PRO A 14 1.22 17.68 -1.18
CA PRO A 14 1.42 18.75 -2.16
C PRO A 14 2.89 18.97 -2.54
N GLU A 15 3.83 18.78 -1.59
CA GLU A 15 5.26 18.94 -1.82
C GLU A 15 5.79 17.86 -2.77
N VAL A 16 5.33 16.62 -2.62
CA VAL A 16 5.70 15.50 -3.50
C VAL A 16 5.16 15.73 -4.91
N LEU A 17 3.89 16.16 -5.04
CA LEU A 17 3.29 16.49 -6.33
C LEU A 17 4.04 17.64 -7.02
N ARG A 18 4.43 18.67 -6.26
CA ARG A 18 5.22 19.80 -6.76
C ARG A 18 6.60 19.37 -7.23
N ALA A 19 7.28 18.51 -6.47
CA ALA A 19 8.57 17.95 -6.85
C ALA A 19 8.46 17.11 -8.13
N LEU A 20 7.43 16.28 -8.25
CA LEU A 20 7.17 15.49 -9.46
C LEU A 20 7.02 16.37 -10.70
N ILE A 21 6.23 17.45 -10.62
CA ILE A 21 6.08 18.41 -11.72
C ILE A 21 7.43 19.03 -12.09
N HIS A 22 8.24 19.40 -11.09
CA HIS A 22 9.57 19.98 -11.30
C HIS A 22 10.50 19.02 -12.06
N GLU A 23 10.62 17.79 -11.57
CA GLU A 23 11.54 16.79 -12.14
C GLU A 23 11.14 16.38 -13.56
N VAL A 24 9.84 16.20 -13.82
CA VAL A 24 9.34 15.86 -15.16
C VAL A 24 9.61 17.01 -16.14
N THR A 25 9.38 18.25 -15.71
CA THR A 25 9.69 19.43 -16.54
C THR A 25 11.16 19.48 -16.91
N LEU A 26 12.04 19.30 -15.93
CA LEU A 26 13.49 19.26 -16.16
C LEU A 26 13.93 18.09 -17.05
N ALA A 27 13.31 16.92 -16.90
CA ALA A 27 13.62 15.77 -17.74
C ALA A 27 13.29 16.04 -19.21
N VAL A 28 12.14 16.67 -19.49
CA VAL A 28 11.75 17.05 -20.86
C VAL A 28 12.71 18.12 -21.41
N GLU A 29 13.06 19.13 -20.63
CA GLU A 29 14.03 20.16 -21.02
C GLU A 29 15.40 19.53 -21.37
N ARG A 30 15.96 18.70 -20.48
CA ARG A 30 17.26 18.04 -20.67
C ARG A 30 17.28 17.10 -21.88
N SER A 31 16.14 16.53 -22.27
CA SER A 31 16.05 15.69 -23.47
C SER A 31 16.21 16.48 -24.79
N GLY A 32 16.17 17.82 -24.73
CA GLY A 32 16.21 18.68 -25.93
C GLY A 32 14.88 18.76 -26.67
N THR A 33 13.79 18.19 -26.13
CA THR A 33 12.48 18.15 -26.80
C THR A 33 11.86 19.54 -26.93
N ALA A 34 12.05 20.42 -25.94
CA ALA A 34 11.62 21.83 -25.98
C ALA A 34 12.27 22.63 -24.84
N PRO A 35 12.35 23.97 -24.94
CA PRO A 35 12.73 24.81 -23.81
C PRO A 35 11.69 24.74 -22.68
N ARG A 36 12.11 25.03 -21.45
CA ARG A 36 11.33 24.83 -20.22
C ARG A 36 9.96 25.47 -20.23
N GLU A 37 9.86 26.71 -20.70
CA GLU A 37 8.62 27.50 -20.75
C GLU A 37 7.54 26.87 -21.64
N ASN A 38 7.93 25.97 -22.54
CA ASN A 38 7.02 25.30 -23.47
C ASN A 38 6.50 23.94 -22.96
N VAL A 39 7.01 23.44 -21.84
CA VAL A 39 6.64 22.16 -21.25
C VAL A 39 5.40 22.32 -20.36
N ARG A 40 4.36 21.53 -20.64
CA ARG A 40 3.13 21.48 -19.83
C ARG A 40 3.03 20.12 -19.14
N VAL A 41 2.82 20.13 -17.83
CA VAL A 41 2.62 18.91 -17.02
C VAL A 41 1.28 19.01 -16.31
N VAL A 42 0.46 17.96 -16.41
CA VAL A 42 -0.82 17.84 -15.72
C VAL A 42 -0.83 16.56 -14.89
N LEU A 43 -1.25 16.67 -13.63
CA LEU A 43 -1.45 15.53 -12.74
C LEU A 43 -2.95 15.24 -12.64
N HIS A 44 -3.31 13.97 -12.74
CA HIS A 44 -4.65 13.45 -12.49
C HIS A 44 -4.59 12.49 -11.31
N GLU A 45 -4.98 12.97 -10.14
CA GLU A 45 -5.12 12.12 -8.97
C GLU A 45 -6.46 11.38 -9.04
N VAL A 46 -6.39 10.06 -8.86
CA VAL A 46 -7.55 9.17 -8.95
C VAL A 46 -7.72 8.46 -7.60
N PRO A 47 -8.92 8.41 -7.02
CA PRO A 47 -9.17 7.63 -5.83
C PRO A 47 -8.74 6.17 -6.03
N SER A 48 -8.17 5.55 -4.99
CA SER A 48 -7.66 4.17 -5.05
C SER A 48 -8.73 3.13 -5.39
N THR A 49 -10.02 3.47 -5.19
CA THR A 49 -11.19 2.68 -5.56
C THR A 49 -11.54 2.72 -7.05
N HIS A 50 -11.02 3.69 -7.81
CA HIS A 50 -11.31 3.87 -9.24
C HIS A 50 -10.11 3.51 -10.13
N PHE A 51 -8.92 3.39 -9.53
CA PHE A 51 -7.73 2.92 -10.24
C PHE A 51 -7.60 1.41 -10.07
N ALA A 52 -7.83 0.64 -11.13
CA ALA A 52 -7.72 -0.82 -11.14
C ALA A 52 -6.69 -1.33 -12.15
N ALA A 53 -6.14 -2.50 -11.86
CA ALA A 53 -5.31 -3.26 -12.79
C ALA A 53 -5.68 -4.74 -12.68
N GLY A 54 -6.06 -5.34 -13.82
CA GLY A 54 -6.54 -6.72 -13.87
C GLY A 54 -7.79 -6.95 -13.02
N ASP A 55 -8.77 -6.05 -13.13
CA ASP A 55 -10.04 -6.08 -12.38
C ASP A 55 -9.94 -5.92 -10.85
N VAL A 56 -8.75 -5.60 -10.34
CA VAL A 56 -8.53 -5.35 -8.91
C VAL A 56 -8.08 -3.90 -8.69
N THR A 57 -8.88 -3.16 -7.94
CA THR A 57 -8.60 -1.77 -7.55
C THR A 57 -7.35 -1.70 -6.68
N LEU A 58 -6.70 -0.53 -6.66
CA LEU A 58 -5.58 -0.30 -5.75
C LEU A 58 -6.03 -0.43 -4.28
N ALA A 59 -7.27 -0.06 -3.96
CA ALA A 59 -7.87 -0.21 -2.64
C ALA A 59 -8.01 -1.69 -2.23
N GLU A 60 -8.58 -2.53 -3.08
CA GLU A 60 -8.72 -3.97 -2.82
C GLU A 60 -7.35 -4.64 -2.65
N ARG A 61 -6.41 -4.35 -3.55
CA ARG A 61 -5.04 -4.88 -3.46
C ARG A 61 -4.32 -4.45 -2.19
N ALA A 62 -4.59 -3.24 -1.69
CA ALA A 62 -4.02 -2.77 -0.42
C ALA A 62 -4.64 -3.49 0.78
N ALA A 63 -5.97 -3.70 0.77
CA ALA A 63 -6.69 -4.43 1.80
C ALA A 63 -6.23 -5.89 1.89
N GLU A 64 -6.07 -6.58 0.76
CA GLU A 64 -5.53 -7.94 0.70
C GLU A 64 -4.12 -8.03 1.31
N ARG A 65 -3.24 -7.08 0.98
CA ARG A 65 -1.89 -7.02 1.55
C ARG A 65 -1.91 -6.76 3.05
N ALA A 66 -2.76 -5.87 3.53
CA ALA A 66 -2.90 -5.59 4.96
C ALA A 66 -3.42 -6.82 5.72
N ALA A 67 -4.40 -7.53 5.16
CA ALA A 67 -4.90 -8.78 5.73
C ALA A 67 -3.81 -9.86 5.79
N ALA A 68 -3.04 -10.03 4.71
CA ALA A 68 -1.92 -10.97 4.67
C ALA A 68 -0.84 -10.64 5.73
N ALA A 69 -0.51 -9.36 5.92
CA ALA A 69 0.43 -8.91 6.94
C ALA A 69 -0.09 -9.15 8.37
N GLY A 70 -1.39 -8.98 8.61
CA GLY A 70 -2.02 -9.24 9.91
C GLY A 70 -2.06 -10.73 10.29
N VAL A 71 -2.18 -11.63 9.31
CA VAL A 71 -2.15 -13.08 9.54
C VAL A 71 -0.74 -13.55 9.90
N ALA A 72 0.30 -13.00 9.26
CA ALA A 72 1.70 -13.31 9.58
C ALA A 72 2.12 -12.90 11.00
N SER A 73 1.37 -12.01 11.64
CA SER A 73 1.65 -11.51 13.00
C SER A 73 0.93 -12.30 14.11
N ARG A 74 0.11 -13.32 13.78
CA ARG A 74 -0.48 -14.19 14.80
C ARG A 74 0.58 -15.16 15.32
N PRO A 75 1.00 -15.10 16.60
CA PRO A 75 1.81 -16.17 17.15
C PRO A 75 0.96 -17.44 17.10
N HIS A 76 1.43 -18.44 16.34
CA HIS A 76 0.84 -19.77 16.36
C HIS A 76 1.01 -20.30 17.78
N GLY A 77 -0.04 -20.18 18.59
CA GLY A 77 -0.13 -20.79 19.90
C GLY A 77 0.01 -22.29 19.71
N ILE A 78 1.20 -22.82 20.02
CA ILE A 78 1.40 -24.25 20.20
C ILE A 78 0.39 -24.68 21.27
N PRO A 79 -0.54 -25.62 21.00
CA PRO A 79 -1.35 -26.16 22.07
C PRO A 79 -0.43 -26.91 23.05
N ASP A 80 -0.39 -26.43 24.29
CA ASP A 80 0.42 -26.98 25.37
C ASP A 80 -0.06 -28.43 25.68
N PRO A 81 0.77 -29.48 25.53
CA PRO A 81 0.35 -30.87 25.71
C PRO A 81 0.29 -31.30 27.19
N ALA A 82 -0.15 -30.42 28.10
CA ALA A 82 -0.10 -30.65 29.54
C ALA A 82 -1.42 -30.34 30.27
N VAL A 83 -2.56 -30.74 29.72
CA VAL A 83 -3.79 -30.93 30.52
C VAL A 83 -4.24 -32.38 30.39
N THR A 84 -3.64 -33.23 31.23
CA THR A 84 -4.31 -34.42 31.74
C THR A 84 -3.78 -34.71 33.14
N ALA A 85 -4.11 -33.82 34.09
CA ALA A 85 -4.08 -34.16 35.51
C ALA A 85 -5.52 -34.29 35.98
N THR A 86 -6.06 -35.50 35.87
CA THR A 86 -7.16 -35.96 36.72
C THR A 86 -6.55 -36.97 37.68
N THR A 87 -6.17 -36.48 38.87
CA THR A 87 -6.03 -37.31 40.06
C THR A 87 -7.22 -36.97 40.94
N PRO A 88 -8.12 -37.91 41.26
CA PRO A 88 -9.12 -37.67 42.29
C PRO A 88 -8.46 -37.84 43.67
N ASP A 89 -8.49 -36.76 44.44
CA ASP A 89 -8.38 -36.76 45.89
C ASP A 89 -9.74 -37.21 46.47
N GLN A 90 -9.72 -38.16 47.42
CA GLN A 90 -10.40 -38.10 48.73
C GLN A 90 -10.57 -39.51 49.36
N GLU A 91 -9.84 -39.68 50.47
CA GLU A 91 -10.05 -40.47 51.71
C GLU A 91 -11.54 -40.54 52.22
N PRO A 92 -11.93 -41.14 53.39
CA PRO A 92 -11.20 -41.92 54.42
C PRO A 92 -11.98 -43.12 55.07
N ARG A 93 -11.38 -43.74 56.12
CA ARG A 93 -11.95 -44.60 57.21
C ARG A 93 -12.29 -46.07 56.83
N ALA A 94 -12.04 -47.08 57.67
CA ALA A 94 -11.92 -47.18 59.14
C ALA A 94 -10.88 -48.24 59.56
#